data_AF-A0A1I4F925-F1
#
_entry.id   AF-A0A1I4F925-F1
#
_cell.length_a   1.000
_cell.length_b   1.000
_cell.length_c   1.000
_cell.angle_alpha   90.00
_cell.angle_beta   90.00
_cell.angle_gamma   90.00
#
_symmetry.space_group_name_H-M   'P 1'
#
loop_
_entity.id
_entity.type
_entity.pdbx_description
1 polymer ?
#
loop_
_entity_poly.entity_id
_entity_poly.type
_entity_poly.pdbx_seq_one_letter_code
_entity_poly.pdbx_strand_id
1 'polypeptide(L)'
;MHAFDRFITAVQLGADLDRGSAERVAQAVLTTLSERLSGGQADDLAQQLKPPDGFLPGTATLRNRQAESFELDEFLRRVAGREQADEDAARAHTTVVLHALRLVVPSTEVEDAVAQLPADFAGLLSSPWRSQRPVSAGRDLVQLVTARGGPDGQEARRVTEGVLEVLAERLPDREVGALAQQLPDDLRPALERGRAARTAPRRLTAEAFLEVLAERLQTDPLQAREHARAVLSALVEVVDDALLAGLLTELPDDYADLLVPRRSPAGSG
;
A
#
# COMPACT_ATOMS: atom_id res chain seq x y z
N MET A 1 7.17 -8.38 3.36
CA MET A 1 7.49 -8.00 1.98
C MET A 1 8.80 -7.19 1.93
N HIS A 2 9.64 -7.30 0.89
CA HIS A 2 10.84 -6.44 0.76
C HIS A 2 10.43 -4.95 0.82
N ALA A 3 11.26 -4.08 1.40
CA ALA A 3 10.89 -2.67 1.60
C ALA A 3 10.46 -1.99 0.29
N PHE A 4 11.22 -2.17 -0.78
CA PHE A 4 10.86 -1.66 -2.10
C PHE A 4 9.50 -2.18 -2.61
N ASP A 5 9.21 -3.47 -2.46
CA ASP A 5 7.92 -4.03 -2.90
C ASP A 5 6.74 -3.53 -2.06
N ARG A 6 6.96 -3.30 -0.76
CA ARG A 6 5.96 -2.65 0.12
C ARG A 6 5.68 -1.25 -0.36
N PHE A 7 6.72 -0.52 -0.71
CA PHE A 7 6.64 0.85 -1.20
C PHE A 7 5.90 0.92 -2.53
N ILE A 8 6.23 0.08 -3.51
CA ILE A 8 5.52 0.03 -4.79
C ILE A 8 4.05 -0.38 -4.59
N THR A 9 3.77 -1.37 -3.74
CA THR A 9 2.39 -1.77 -3.41
C THR A 9 1.60 -0.60 -2.81
N ALA A 10 2.21 0.17 -1.90
CA ALA A 10 1.58 1.36 -1.35
C ALA A 10 1.30 2.42 -2.45
N VAL A 11 2.25 2.66 -3.37
CA VAL A 11 2.02 3.59 -4.50
C VAL A 11 0.87 3.12 -5.38
N GLN A 12 0.79 1.83 -5.70
CA GLN A 12 -0.33 1.26 -6.45
C GLN A 12 -1.68 1.50 -5.76
N LEU A 13 -1.74 1.32 -4.44
CA LEU A 13 -2.95 1.52 -3.65
C LEU A 13 -3.38 3.00 -3.60
N GLY A 14 -2.43 3.92 -3.44
CA GLY A 14 -2.72 5.35 -3.32
C GLY A 14 -3.14 6.00 -4.63
N ALA A 15 -2.51 5.61 -5.74
CA ALA A 15 -2.73 6.20 -7.06
C ALA A 15 -3.67 5.38 -7.98
N ASP A 16 -4.11 4.19 -7.54
CA ASP A 16 -4.88 3.23 -8.35
C ASP A 16 -4.14 2.86 -9.65
N LEU A 17 -2.86 2.50 -9.53
CA LEU A 17 -1.97 2.21 -10.66
C LEU A 17 -1.64 0.72 -10.77
N ASP A 18 -1.45 0.26 -12.01
CA ASP A 18 -0.73 -0.99 -12.23
C ASP A 18 0.73 -0.87 -11.77
N ARG A 19 1.40 -2.01 -11.58
CA ARG A 19 2.74 -2.02 -11.00
C ARG A 19 3.76 -1.25 -11.84
N GLY A 20 3.72 -1.38 -13.16
CA GLY A 20 4.67 -0.69 -14.03
C GLY A 20 4.47 0.82 -14.00
N SER A 21 3.22 1.28 -13.94
CA SER A 21 2.91 2.70 -13.77
C SER A 21 3.32 3.24 -12.39
N ALA A 22 3.10 2.46 -11.32
CA ALA A 22 3.55 2.81 -9.98
C ALA A 22 5.07 2.91 -9.87
N GLU A 23 5.81 1.99 -10.51
CA GLU A 23 7.28 2.04 -10.58
C GLU A 23 7.77 3.29 -11.33
N ARG A 24 7.15 3.68 -12.46
CA ARG A 24 7.50 4.91 -13.18
C ARG A 24 7.25 6.18 -12.34
N VAL A 25 6.08 6.25 -11.71
CA VAL A 25 5.72 7.37 -10.81
C VAL A 25 6.70 7.46 -9.65
N ALA A 26 6.96 6.33 -8.97
CA ALA A 26 7.91 6.26 -7.87
C ALA A 26 9.32 6.67 -8.32
N GLN A 27 9.78 6.20 -9.47
CA GLN A 27 11.09 6.56 -10.02
C GLN A 27 11.19 8.06 -10.31
N ALA A 28 10.17 8.67 -10.92
CA ALA A 28 10.12 10.09 -11.21
C ALA A 28 10.23 10.95 -9.94
N VAL A 29 9.42 10.62 -8.92
CA VAL A 29 9.40 11.36 -7.65
C VAL A 29 10.70 11.14 -6.86
N LEU A 30 11.17 9.91 -6.71
CA LEU A 30 12.40 9.60 -5.97
C LEU A 30 13.65 10.21 -6.64
N THR A 31 13.69 10.23 -7.97
CA THR A 31 14.77 10.93 -8.70
C THR A 31 14.76 12.42 -8.37
N THR A 32 13.59 13.05 -8.42
CA THR A 32 13.45 14.48 -8.11
C THR A 32 13.76 14.78 -6.64
N LEU A 33 13.39 13.90 -5.71
CA LEU A 33 13.80 13.99 -4.30
C LEU A 33 15.32 13.89 -4.14
N SER A 34 15.98 12.99 -4.87
CA SER A 34 17.44 12.84 -4.80
C SER A 34 18.23 14.03 -5.36
N GLU A 35 17.58 14.87 -6.18
CA GLU A 35 18.10 16.16 -6.64
C GLU A 35 17.85 17.25 -5.58
N ARG A 36 16.67 17.24 -4.95
CA ARG A 36 16.27 18.26 -3.98
C ARG A 36 16.92 18.12 -2.60
N LEU A 37 17.09 16.88 -2.14
CA LEU A 37 17.63 16.55 -0.82
C LEU A 37 19.16 16.59 -0.83
N SER A 38 19.76 16.75 0.34
CA SER A 38 21.19 16.55 0.51
C SER A 38 21.59 15.14 0.09
N GLY A 39 22.79 15.00 -0.46
CA GLY A 39 23.30 13.71 -0.89
C GLY A 39 23.25 12.62 0.18
N GLY A 40 23.48 13.00 1.45
CA GLY A 40 23.34 12.10 2.60
C GLY A 40 21.91 11.61 2.80
N GLN A 41 20.93 12.52 2.87
CA GLN A 41 19.53 12.14 3.07
C GLN A 41 18.96 11.34 1.89
N ALA A 42 19.35 11.67 0.66
CA ALA A 42 18.98 10.90 -0.52
C ALA A 42 19.54 9.47 -0.47
N ASP A 43 20.79 9.30 0.00
CA ASP A 43 21.43 7.99 0.18
C ASP A 43 20.76 7.20 1.31
N ASP A 44 20.46 7.84 2.44
CA ASP A 44 19.80 7.21 3.58
C ASP A 44 18.41 6.65 3.17
N LEU A 45 17.57 7.44 2.47
CA LEU A 45 16.30 6.96 1.91
C LEU A 45 16.49 5.78 0.94
N ALA A 46 17.50 5.83 0.07
CA ALA A 46 17.77 4.75 -0.87
C ALA A 46 18.21 3.46 -0.13
N GLN A 47 18.98 3.56 0.95
CA GLN A 47 19.39 2.42 1.78
C GLN A 47 18.23 1.80 2.55
N GLN A 48 17.24 2.59 2.95
CA GLN A 48 16.03 2.08 3.61
C GLN A 48 15.12 1.35 2.62
N LEU A 49 14.91 1.92 1.43
CA LEU A 49 14.07 1.32 0.40
C LEU A 49 14.73 0.09 -0.26
N LYS A 50 16.05 0.13 -0.47
CA LYS A 50 16.82 -0.85 -1.26
C LYS A 50 16.19 -1.09 -2.64
N PRO A 51 16.04 -0.03 -3.46
CA PRO A 51 15.48 -0.20 -4.80
C PRO A 51 16.39 -1.10 -5.66
N PRO A 52 15.85 -1.77 -6.68
CA PRO A 52 16.65 -2.62 -7.57
C PRO A 52 17.69 -1.80 -8.34
N ASP A 53 18.76 -2.47 -8.76
CA ASP A 53 19.85 -1.85 -9.50
C ASP A 53 19.32 -1.10 -10.75
N GLY A 54 19.81 0.13 -10.94
CA GLY A 54 19.40 0.99 -12.05
C GLY A 54 18.03 1.67 -11.88
N PHE A 55 17.30 1.42 -10.79
CA PHE A 55 16.03 2.10 -10.55
C PHE A 55 16.20 3.60 -10.31
N LEU A 56 17.16 4.02 -9.47
CA LEU A 56 17.48 5.43 -9.28
C LEU A 56 18.78 5.79 -10.01
N PRO A 57 18.82 6.92 -10.73
CA PRO A 57 20.04 7.34 -11.42
C PRO A 57 21.11 7.80 -10.43
N GLY A 58 22.33 7.28 -10.57
CA GLY A 58 23.50 7.77 -9.84
C GLY A 58 23.48 7.51 -8.33
N THR A 59 22.90 6.39 -7.88
CA THR A 59 22.89 5.98 -6.45
C THR A 59 24.31 5.93 -5.85
N ALA A 60 25.28 5.40 -6.60
CA ALA A 60 26.66 5.29 -6.18
C ALA A 60 27.36 6.64 -5.88
N THR A 61 26.79 7.77 -6.33
CA THR A 61 27.38 9.10 -6.16
C THR A 61 26.52 10.05 -5.35
N LEU A 62 25.40 9.60 -4.78
CA LEU A 62 24.45 10.44 -4.03
C LEU A 62 25.15 11.19 -2.92
N ARG A 63 25.92 10.51 -2.06
CA ARG A 63 26.45 11.06 -0.81
C ARG A 63 27.30 12.33 -0.98
N ASN A 64 27.95 12.50 -2.14
CA ASN A 64 28.79 13.67 -2.44
C ASN A 64 28.07 14.74 -3.28
N ARG A 65 26.81 14.52 -3.66
CA ARG A 65 26.03 15.47 -4.45
C ARG A 65 25.53 16.62 -3.56
N GLN A 66 25.62 17.84 -4.08
CA GLN A 66 24.94 19.00 -3.50
C GLN A 66 23.46 18.98 -3.83
N ALA A 67 22.63 19.33 -2.85
CA ALA A 67 21.21 19.55 -3.05
C ALA A 67 20.98 20.71 -4.02
N GLU A 68 20.12 20.51 -5.02
CA GLU A 68 19.62 21.61 -5.84
C GLU A 68 18.54 22.38 -5.06
N SER A 69 18.55 23.70 -5.18
CA SER A 69 17.55 24.56 -4.53
C SER A 69 16.44 24.89 -5.51
N PHE A 70 15.27 24.30 -5.30
CA PHE A 70 14.05 24.63 -6.04
C PHE A 70 12.78 24.41 -5.20
N GLU A 71 11.74 25.19 -5.49
CA GLU A 71 10.43 25.16 -4.81
C GLU A 71 9.51 24.08 -5.41
N LEU A 72 8.33 23.88 -4.82
CA LEU A 72 7.38 22.83 -5.20
C LEU A 72 6.97 22.88 -6.68
N ASP A 73 6.73 24.07 -7.25
CA ASP A 73 6.29 24.18 -8.65
C ASP A 73 7.35 23.67 -9.65
N GLU A 74 8.64 23.89 -9.36
CA GLU A 74 9.73 23.29 -10.15
C GLU A 74 9.83 21.78 -9.90
N PHE A 75 9.65 21.33 -8.65
CA PHE A 75 9.61 19.91 -8.33
C PHE A 75 8.54 19.20 -9.15
N LEU A 76 7.31 19.73 -9.16
CA LEU A 76 6.18 19.14 -9.87
C LEU A 76 6.38 19.18 -11.40
N ARG A 77 6.92 20.26 -11.95
CA ARG A 77 7.28 20.32 -13.38
C ARG A 77 8.29 19.25 -13.78
N ARG A 78 9.30 18.99 -12.95
CA ARG A 78 10.28 17.93 -13.20
C ARG A 78 9.66 16.54 -13.11
N VAL A 79 8.81 16.30 -12.12
CA VAL A 79 8.07 15.03 -11.99
C VAL A 79 7.17 14.82 -13.21
N ALA A 80 6.34 15.80 -13.57
CA ALA A 80 5.46 15.77 -14.73
C ALA A 80 6.23 15.44 -16.03
N GLY A 81 7.38 16.09 -16.24
CA GLY A 81 8.25 15.81 -17.38
C GLY A 81 8.83 14.39 -17.41
N ARG A 82 9.17 13.81 -16.24
CA ARG A 82 9.72 12.45 -16.11
C ARG A 82 8.67 11.37 -16.32
N GLU A 83 7.45 11.59 -15.82
CA GLU A 83 6.35 10.63 -15.95
C GLU A 83 5.49 10.83 -17.20
N GLN A 84 5.74 11.91 -17.96
CA GLN A 84 4.96 12.32 -19.15
C GLN A 84 3.47 12.55 -18.83
N ALA A 85 3.20 13.24 -17.73
CA ALA A 85 1.86 13.63 -17.30
C ALA A 85 1.74 15.15 -17.11
N ASP A 86 0.55 15.61 -16.76
CA ASP A 86 0.33 17.01 -16.37
C ASP A 86 0.74 17.26 -14.90
N GLU A 87 0.82 18.54 -14.52
CA GLU A 87 1.26 18.95 -13.18
C GLU A 87 0.27 18.55 -12.07
N ASP A 88 -1.03 18.40 -12.39
CA ASP A 88 -2.05 17.98 -11.42
C ASP A 88 -1.88 16.49 -11.09
N ALA A 89 -1.62 15.65 -12.10
CA ALA A 89 -1.24 14.25 -11.92
C ALA A 89 0.06 14.15 -11.14
N ALA A 90 1.09 14.92 -11.50
CA ALA A 90 2.38 14.93 -10.79
C ALA A 90 2.22 15.31 -9.32
N ARG A 91 1.30 16.25 -9.00
CA ARG A 91 0.98 16.65 -7.62
C ARG A 91 0.32 15.51 -6.85
N ALA A 92 -0.66 14.84 -7.43
CA ALA A 92 -1.34 13.70 -6.83
C ALA A 92 -0.35 12.53 -6.61
N HIS A 93 0.45 12.20 -7.62
CA HIS A 93 1.48 11.17 -7.56
C HIS A 93 2.57 11.46 -6.52
N THR A 94 3.05 12.71 -6.45
CA THR A 94 4.02 13.12 -5.42
C THR A 94 3.45 12.94 -4.03
N THR A 95 2.18 13.33 -3.81
CA THR A 95 1.48 13.11 -2.54
C THR A 95 1.45 11.62 -2.18
N VAL A 96 1.05 10.77 -3.12
CA VAL A 96 1.02 9.30 -2.93
C VAL A 96 2.39 8.76 -2.56
N VAL A 97 3.44 9.14 -3.29
CA VAL A 97 4.80 8.64 -3.05
C VAL A 97 5.34 9.09 -1.69
N LEU A 98 5.13 10.34 -1.28
CA LEU A 98 5.57 10.83 0.03
C LEU A 98 4.88 10.08 1.19
N HIS A 99 3.59 9.75 1.04
CA HIS A 99 2.90 8.93 2.03
C HIS A 99 3.32 7.46 1.98
N ALA A 100 3.56 6.90 0.79
CA ALA A 100 4.09 5.54 0.65
C ALA A 100 5.46 5.40 1.34
N LEU A 101 6.32 6.43 1.28
CA LEU A 101 7.57 6.49 2.05
C LEU A 101 7.29 6.39 3.56
N ARG A 102 6.34 7.18 4.09
CA ARG A 102 5.95 7.16 5.52
C ARG A 102 5.45 5.81 6.02
N LEU A 103 4.91 4.95 5.15
CA LEU A 103 4.42 3.62 5.54
C LEU A 103 5.53 2.58 5.65
N VAL A 104 6.65 2.79 4.95
CA VAL A 104 7.63 1.73 4.68
C VAL A 104 9.00 2.05 5.25
N VAL A 105 9.35 3.32 5.25
CA VAL A 105 10.61 3.87 5.77
C VAL A 105 10.41 4.27 7.23
N PRO A 106 11.41 4.08 8.12
CA PRO A 106 11.32 4.54 9.51
C PRO A 106 10.95 6.02 9.59
N SER A 107 10.09 6.39 10.55
CA SER A 107 9.56 7.75 10.66
C SER A 107 10.66 8.80 10.79
N THR A 108 11.74 8.50 11.51
CA THR A 108 12.90 9.39 11.69
C THR A 108 13.57 9.76 10.37
N GLU A 109 13.79 8.77 9.49
CA GLU A 109 14.42 8.99 8.18
C GLU A 109 13.53 9.82 7.25
N VAL A 110 12.21 9.61 7.31
CA VAL A 110 11.26 10.41 6.53
C VAL A 110 11.15 11.82 7.09
N GLU A 111 11.16 11.99 8.40
CA GLU A 111 11.14 13.30 9.06
C GLU A 111 12.40 14.12 8.73
N ASP A 112 13.58 13.49 8.73
CA ASP A 112 14.84 14.14 8.35
C ASP A 112 14.83 14.58 6.87
N ALA A 113 14.30 13.74 5.97
CA ALA A 113 14.14 14.09 4.57
C ALA A 113 13.12 15.24 4.39
N VAL A 114 11.97 15.18 5.07
CA VAL A 114 10.93 16.22 5.01
C VAL A 114 11.44 17.54 5.56
N ALA A 115 12.29 17.53 6.58
CA ALA A 115 12.87 18.74 7.16
C ALA A 115 13.74 19.54 6.17
N GLN A 116 14.19 18.94 5.06
CA GLN A 116 14.94 19.62 4.00
C GLN A 116 14.06 20.14 2.85
N LEU A 117 12.77 19.80 2.84
CA LEU A 117 11.85 20.30 1.83
C LEU A 117 11.39 21.72 2.18
N PRO A 118 11.17 22.59 1.16
CA PRO A 118 10.61 23.91 1.40
C PRO A 118 9.17 23.83 1.96
N ALA A 119 8.73 24.91 2.61
CA ALA A 119 7.49 24.93 3.39
C ALA A 119 6.22 24.71 2.55
N ASP A 120 6.27 24.98 1.25
CA ASP A 120 5.19 24.76 0.29
C ASP A 120 4.84 23.26 0.11
N PHE A 121 5.73 22.34 0.47
CA PHE A 121 5.43 20.90 0.51
C PHE A 121 4.45 20.50 1.63
N ALA A 122 4.24 21.34 2.64
CA ALA A 122 3.34 21.04 3.76
C ALA A 122 1.91 20.72 3.31
N GLY A 123 1.45 21.34 2.22
CA GLY A 123 0.16 21.05 1.61
C GLY A 123 0.05 19.62 1.09
N LEU A 124 1.11 19.07 0.48
CA LEU A 124 1.13 17.67 0.04
C LEU A 124 1.11 16.71 1.22
N LEU A 125 1.93 16.99 2.24
CA LEU A 125 2.06 16.12 3.42
C LEU A 125 0.83 16.08 4.32
N SER A 126 -0.06 17.06 4.16
CA SER A 126 -1.35 17.16 4.87
C SER A 126 -2.52 16.67 4.01
N SER A 127 -2.28 16.40 2.73
CA SER A 127 -3.32 15.94 1.81
C SER A 127 -3.58 14.45 1.97
N PRO A 128 -4.84 13.99 1.84
CA PRO A 128 -5.14 12.57 1.83
C PRO A 128 -4.49 11.90 0.62
N TRP A 129 -3.64 10.90 0.85
CA TRP A 129 -2.92 10.23 -0.22
C TRP A 129 -3.72 9.11 -0.91
N ARG A 130 -4.70 8.52 -0.22
CA ARG A 130 -5.73 7.65 -0.83
C ARG A 130 -6.93 8.49 -1.30
N SER A 131 -6.69 9.59 -2.02
CA SER A 131 -7.78 10.51 -2.43
C SER A 131 -8.86 9.84 -3.28
N GLN A 132 -8.49 8.86 -4.12
CA GLN A 132 -9.44 8.08 -4.92
C GLN A 132 -10.18 7.01 -4.11
N ARG A 133 -9.71 6.70 -2.90
CA ARG A 133 -10.27 5.70 -1.99
C ARG A 133 -10.15 6.17 -0.53
N PRO A 134 -10.85 7.25 -0.14
CA PRO A 134 -10.73 7.81 1.19
C PRO A 134 -11.18 6.77 2.22
N VAL A 135 -10.45 6.70 3.34
CA VAL A 135 -10.82 5.83 4.46
C VAL A 135 -12.24 6.18 4.89
N SER A 136 -13.15 5.24 4.69
CA SER A 136 -14.56 5.45 4.98
C SER A 136 -14.87 4.85 6.34
N ALA A 137 -14.44 5.55 7.41
CA ALA A 137 -14.79 5.17 8.77
C ALA A 137 -16.32 5.04 8.90
N GLY A 138 -16.78 3.83 9.21
CA GLY A 138 -18.21 3.52 9.33
C GLY A 138 -18.90 3.00 8.06
N ARG A 139 -18.21 2.83 6.92
CA ARG A 139 -18.74 1.97 5.84
C ARG A 139 -18.64 0.52 6.27
N ASP A 140 -19.73 -0.20 6.03
CA ASP A 140 -19.79 -1.64 6.23
C ASP A 140 -18.79 -2.32 5.29
N LEU A 141 -17.80 -3.02 5.87
CA LEU A 141 -16.81 -3.78 5.11
C LEU A 141 -17.49 -4.76 4.15
N VAL A 142 -18.60 -5.36 4.55
CA VAL A 142 -19.38 -6.30 3.72
C VAL A 142 -19.94 -5.61 2.48
N GLN A 143 -20.40 -4.36 2.60
CA GLN A 143 -20.87 -3.59 1.45
C GLN A 143 -19.72 -3.23 0.49
N LEU A 144 -18.54 -2.90 1.04
CA LEU A 144 -17.36 -2.64 0.22
C LEU A 144 -16.90 -3.88 -0.52
N VAL A 145 -16.99 -5.07 0.09
CA VAL A 145 -16.70 -6.35 -0.56
C VAL A 145 -17.55 -6.54 -1.81
N THR A 146 -18.86 -6.30 -1.72
CA THR A 146 -19.75 -6.36 -2.88
C THR A 146 -19.38 -5.30 -3.94
N ALA A 147 -19.09 -4.07 -3.53
CA ALA A 147 -18.65 -3.01 -4.45
C ALA A 147 -17.31 -3.31 -5.16
N ARG A 148 -16.51 -4.22 -4.61
CA ARG A 148 -15.24 -4.70 -5.18
C ARG A 148 -15.37 -6.01 -5.98
N GLY A 149 -16.60 -6.39 -6.34
CA GLY A 149 -16.88 -7.57 -7.15
C GLY A 149 -16.97 -8.87 -6.33
N GLY A 150 -17.05 -8.76 -5.00
CA GLY A 150 -17.41 -9.89 -4.15
C GLY A 150 -18.90 -10.24 -4.24
N PRO A 151 -19.31 -11.36 -3.61
CA PRO A 151 -20.72 -11.75 -3.57
C PRO A 151 -21.56 -10.75 -2.77
N ASP A 152 -22.88 -10.93 -2.76
CA ASP A 152 -23.82 -10.08 -2.04
C ASP A 152 -24.38 -10.75 -0.78
N GLY A 153 -25.12 -9.97 0.02
CA GLY A 153 -25.90 -10.45 1.15
C GLY A 153 -25.14 -11.30 2.17
N GLN A 154 -25.70 -12.48 2.50
CA GLN A 154 -25.11 -13.38 3.49
C GLN A 154 -23.80 -14.02 3.01
N GLU A 155 -23.66 -14.19 1.69
CA GLU A 155 -22.46 -14.76 1.11
C GLU A 155 -21.28 -13.77 1.22
N ALA A 156 -21.53 -12.48 0.98
CA ALA A 156 -20.56 -11.41 1.24
C ALA A 156 -20.02 -11.47 2.68
N ARG A 157 -20.93 -11.64 3.66
CA ARG A 157 -20.57 -11.75 5.07
C ARG A 157 -19.76 -13.02 5.36
N ARG A 158 -20.17 -14.17 4.84
CA ARG A 158 -19.45 -15.45 4.99
C ARG A 158 -18.03 -15.36 4.40
N VAL A 159 -17.89 -14.80 3.20
CA VAL A 159 -16.60 -14.59 2.54
C VAL A 159 -15.72 -13.63 3.35
N THR A 160 -16.28 -12.52 3.82
CA THR A 160 -15.57 -11.55 4.66
C THR A 160 -15.03 -12.22 5.93
N GLU A 161 -15.89 -12.93 6.67
CA GLU A 161 -15.47 -13.65 7.88
C GLU A 161 -14.41 -14.72 7.56
N GLY A 162 -14.59 -15.50 6.49
CA GLY A 162 -13.63 -16.53 6.10
C GLY A 162 -12.23 -15.95 5.82
N VAL A 163 -12.16 -14.86 5.05
CA VAL A 163 -10.89 -14.17 4.76
C VAL A 163 -10.26 -13.60 6.02
N LEU A 164 -11.04 -12.93 6.88
CA LEU A 164 -10.53 -12.37 8.14
C LEU A 164 -10.02 -13.47 9.09
N GLU A 165 -10.66 -14.63 9.11
CA GLU A 165 -10.23 -15.78 9.90
C GLU A 165 -8.89 -16.33 9.42
N VAL A 166 -8.72 -16.57 8.11
CA VAL A 166 -7.41 -17.01 7.56
C VAL A 166 -6.34 -15.94 7.77
N LEU A 167 -6.70 -14.67 7.63
CA LEU A 167 -5.78 -13.55 7.85
C LEU A 167 -5.34 -13.48 9.32
N ALA A 168 -6.24 -13.69 10.29
CA ALA A 168 -5.90 -13.70 11.71
C ALA A 168 -5.02 -14.89 12.12
N GLU A 169 -5.13 -16.02 11.42
CA GLU A 169 -4.18 -17.12 11.56
C GLU A 169 -2.77 -16.75 11.09
N ARG A 170 -2.66 -15.87 10.09
CA ARG A 170 -1.37 -15.42 9.58
C ARG A 170 -0.75 -14.32 10.41
N LEU A 171 -1.54 -13.32 10.82
CA LEU A 171 -1.04 -12.06 11.36
C LEU A 171 -0.58 -12.20 12.82
N PRO A 172 0.36 -11.35 13.27
CA PRO A 172 0.66 -11.22 14.69
C PRO A 172 -0.55 -10.72 15.48
N ASP A 173 -0.58 -11.04 16.78
CA ASP A 173 -1.68 -10.66 17.66
C ASP A 173 -1.91 -9.14 17.74
N ARG A 174 -0.85 -8.36 17.56
CA ARG A 174 -0.92 -6.89 17.51
C ARG A 174 -1.79 -6.42 16.34
N GLU A 175 -1.53 -6.91 15.14
CA GLU A 175 -2.26 -6.55 13.93
C GLU A 175 -3.69 -7.11 13.95
N VAL A 176 -3.90 -8.32 14.50
CA VAL A 176 -5.25 -8.86 14.72
C VAL A 176 -6.05 -7.99 15.70
N GLY A 177 -5.43 -7.54 16.79
CA GLY A 177 -6.07 -6.64 17.76
C GLY A 177 -6.40 -5.27 17.14
N ALA A 178 -5.51 -4.71 16.32
CA ALA A 178 -5.75 -3.48 15.60
C ALA A 178 -6.90 -3.60 14.59
N LEU A 179 -6.98 -4.72 13.85
CA LEU A 179 -8.13 -5.04 12.99
C LEU A 179 -9.43 -5.10 13.80
N ALA A 180 -9.43 -5.78 14.94
CA ALA A 180 -10.62 -5.89 15.78
C ALA A 180 -11.10 -4.51 16.31
N GLN A 181 -10.18 -3.57 16.55
CA GLN A 181 -10.54 -2.21 16.99
C GLN A 181 -11.16 -1.37 15.88
N GLN A 182 -10.73 -1.57 14.64
CA GLN A 182 -11.19 -0.76 13.49
C GLN A 182 -12.40 -1.36 12.76
N LEU A 183 -12.62 -2.68 12.88
CA LEU A 183 -13.74 -3.37 12.25
C LEU A 183 -14.99 -3.41 13.13
N PRO A 184 -16.20 -3.48 12.51
CA PRO A 184 -17.45 -3.70 13.22
C PRO A 184 -17.43 -4.89 14.17
N ASP A 185 -18.12 -4.76 15.31
CA ASP A 185 -18.14 -5.75 16.39
C ASP A 185 -18.58 -7.15 15.92
N ASP A 186 -19.45 -7.23 14.91
CA ASP A 186 -20.00 -8.48 14.40
C ASP A 186 -19.01 -9.29 13.55
N LEU A 187 -17.90 -8.68 13.10
CA LEU A 187 -16.79 -9.34 12.40
C LEU A 187 -15.67 -9.81 13.35
N ARG A 188 -15.61 -9.29 14.58
CA ARG A 188 -14.61 -9.70 15.58
C ARG A 188 -14.57 -11.21 15.86
N PRO A 189 -15.71 -11.94 15.92
CA PRO A 189 -15.67 -13.38 16.15
C PRO A 189 -14.83 -14.13 15.10
N ALA A 190 -14.77 -13.67 13.85
CA ALA A 190 -13.96 -14.30 12.81
C ALA A 190 -12.45 -14.14 13.09
N LEU A 191 -12.02 -12.95 13.51
CA LEU A 191 -10.64 -12.69 13.91
C LEU A 191 -10.23 -13.56 15.11
N GLU A 192 -11.10 -13.67 16.11
CA GLU A 192 -10.84 -14.49 17.31
C GLU A 192 -10.78 -15.98 17.00
N ARG A 193 -11.65 -16.50 16.11
CA ARG A 193 -11.56 -17.88 15.63
C ARG A 193 -10.21 -18.17 14.98
N GLY A 194 -9.76 -17.29 14.09
CA GLY A 194 -8.48 -17.44 13.40
C GLY A 194 -7.30 -17.37 14.36
N ARG A 195 -7.33 -16.43 15.31
CA ARG A 195 -6.33 -16.34 16.37
C ARG A 195 -6.29 -17.58 17.26
N ALA A 196 -7.45 -18.13 17.63
CA ALA A 196 -7.56 -19.33 18.47
C ALA A 196 -7.13 -20.62 17.74
N ALA A 197 -7.19 -20.64 16.40
CA ALA A 197 -6.80 -21.79 15.58
C ALA A 197 -5.27 -22.01 15.50
N ARG A 198 -4.47 -21.09 16.04
CA ARG A 198 -3.00 -21.14 15.97
C ARG A 198 -2.32 -20.81 17.31
N THR A 199 -1.22 -21.50 17.62
CA THR A 199 -0.36 -21.16 18.77
C THR A 199 0.57 -19.99 18.47
N ALA A 200 0.94 -19.79 17.21
CA ALA A 200 1.78 -18.70 16.73
C ALA A 200 1.40 -18.30 15.30
N PRO A 201 1.67 -17.05 14.87
CA PRO A 201 1.35 -16.57 13.52
C PRO A 201 1.86 -17.50 12.40
N ARG A 202 0.99 -17.89 11.47
CA ARG A 202 1.31 -18.83 10.39
C ARG A 202 1.98 -18.10 9.22
N ARG A 203 3.08 -18.67 8.72
CA ARG A 203 3.74 -18.19 7.48
C ARG A 203 3.08 -18.77 6.24
N LEU A 204 1.94 -18.21 5.84
CA LEU A 204 1.21 -18.56 4.61
C LEU A 204 1.68 -17.74 3.39
N THR A 205 2.14 -18.39 2.32
CA THR A 205 2.23 -17.72 1.00
C THR A 205 0.84 -17.30 0.54
N ALA A 206 0.74 -16.50 -0.53
CA ALA A 206 -0.56 -16.14 -1.10
C ALA A 206 -1.28 -17.41 -1.60
N GLU A 207 -0.54 -18.34 -2.21
CA GLU A 207 -1.07 -19.64 -2.64
C GLU A 207 -1.62 -20.46 -1.45
N ALA A 208 -0.82 -20.66 -0.40
CA ALA A 208 -1.26 -21.41 0.79
C ALA A 208 -2.43 -20.73 1.51
N PHE A 209 -2.49 -19.40 1.50
CA PHE A 209 -3.63 -18.65 2.01
C PHE A 209 -4.91 -18.96 1.22
N LEU A 210 -4.81 -18.97 -0.10
CA LEU A 210 -5.94 -19.29 -0.98
C LEU A 210 -6.39 -20.74 -0.85
N GLU A 211 -5.46 -21.69 -0.65
CA GLU A 211 -5.79 -23.09 -0.38
C GLU A 211 -6.59 -23.24 0.92
N VAL A 212 -6.11 -22.65 2.01
CA VAL A 212 -6.82 -22.67 3.31
C VAL A 212 -8.19 -21.98 3.19
N LEU A 213 -8.27 -20.88 2.44
CA LEU A 213 -9.52 -20.18 2.20
C LEU A 213 -10.50 -21.01 1.37
N ALA A 214 -10.03 -21.67 0.32
CA ALA A 214 -10.84 -22.52 -0.56
C ALA A 214 -11.46 -23.69 0.22
N GLU A 215 -10.66 -24.35 1.05
CA GLU A 215 -11.14 -25.41 1.94
C GLU A 215 -12.20 -24.90 2.91
N ARG A 216 -11.94 -23.74 3.56
CA ARG A 216 -12.83 -23.13 4.55
C ARG A 216 -14.16 -22.69 3.96
N LEU A 217 -14.12 -22.07 2.78
CA LEU A 217 -15.32 -21.60 2.10
C LEU A 217 -16.03 -22.71 1.31
N GLN A 218 -15.40 -23.89 1.15
CA GLN A 218 -15.87 -25.00 0.33
C GLN A 218 -16.06 -24.57 -1.13
N THR A 219 -15.06 -23.90 -1.66
CA THR A 219 -15.03 -23.30 -3.01
C THR A 219 -13.79 -23.74 -3.77
N ASP A 220 -13.71 -23.42 -5.06
CA ASP A 220 -12.52 -23.68 -5.87
C ASP A 220 -11.45 -22.59 -5.69
N PRO A 221 -10.18 -22.85 -6.06
CA PRO A 221 -9.08 -21.90 -5.87
C PRO A 221 -9.24 -20.56 -6.60
N LEU A 222 -9.94 -20.54 -7.75
CA LEU A 222 -10.17 -19.32 -8.52
C LEU A 222 -11.19 -18.44 -7.80
N GLN A 223 -12.30 -19.02 -7.35
CA GLN A 223 -13.29 -18.31 -6.53
C GLN A 223 -12.70 -17.83 -5.20
N ALA A 224 -11.91 -18.66 -4.50
CA ALA A 224 -11.20 -18.24 -3.29
C ALA A 224 -10.30 -17.03 -3.55
N ARG A 225 -9.65 -16.97 -4.71
CA ARG A 225 -8.83 -15.82 -5.12
C ARG A 225 -9.69 -14.57 -5.31
N GLU A 226 -10.80 -14.66 -6.01
CA GLU A 226 -11.71 -13.52 -6.24
C GLU A 226 -12.28 -13.00 -4.91
N HIS A 227 -12.71 -13.91 -4.02
CA HIS A 227 -13.15 -13.62 -2.66
C HIS A 227 -12.07 -12.92 -1.82
N ALA A 228 -10.85 -13.47 -1.79
CA ALA A 228 -9.72 -12.85 -1.09
C ALA A 228 -9.43 -11.45 -1.61
N ARG A 229 -9.43 -11.26 -2.94
CA ARG A 229 -9.20 -9.95 -3.57
C ARG A 229 -10.24 -8.94 -3.18
N ALA A 230 -11.53 -9.29 -3.27
CA ALA A 230 -12.62 -8.38 -2.93
C ALA A 230 -12.51 -7.90 -1.46
N VAL A 231 -12.25 -8.84 -0.54
CA VAL A 231 -12.14 -8.54 0.90
C VAL A 231 -10.87 -7.78 1.23
N LEU A 232 -9.71 -8.19 0.75
CA LEU A 232 -8.45 -7.51 1.06
C LEU A 232 -8.38 -6.11 0.45
N SER A 233 -8.92 -5.92 -0.75
CA SER A 233 -9.05 -4.59 -1.36
C SER A 233 -9.99 -3.69 -0.55
N ALA A 234 -11.15 -4.22 -0.12
CA ALA A 234 -12.08 -3.50 0.74
C ALA A 234 -11.46 -3.18 2.12
N LEU A 235 -10.65 -4.09 2.66
CA LEU A 235 -9.98 -3.93 3.94
C LEU A 235 -9.01 -2.75 3.91
N VAL A 236 -8.21 -2.63 2.85
CA VAL A 236 -7.27 -1.49 2.66
C VAL A 236 -7.99 -0.13 2.67
N GLU A 237 -9.28 -0.08 2.34
CA GLU A 237 -10.09 1.14 2.31
C GLU A 237 -10.73 1.51 3.64
N VAL A 238 -10.77 0.58 4.60
CA VAL A 238 -11.35 0.85 5.92
C VAL A 238 -10.30 1.01 7.00
N VAL A 239 -9.08 0.51 6.78
CA VAL A 239 -8.00 0.61 7.76
C VAL A 239 -7.24 1.94 7.66
N ASP A 240 -6.75 2.40 8.80
CA ASP A 240 -5.85 3.55 8.87
C ASP A 240 -4.43 3.23 8.38
N ASP A 241 -3.60 4.28 8.26
CA ASP A 241 -2.22 4.17 7.76
C ASP A 241 -1.33 3.33 8.68
N ALA A 242 -1.56 3.39 9.99
CA ALA A 242 -0.78 2.65 10.97
C ALA A 242 -1.01 1.13 10.84
N LEU A 243 -2.27 0.72 10.71
CA LEU A 243 -2.61 -0.67 10.47
C LEU A 243 -2.19 -1.12 9.08
N LEU A 244 -2.37 -0.30 8.04
CA LEU A 244 -1.91 -0.63 6.70
C LEU A 244 -0.38 -0.87 6.66
N ALA A 245 0.41 -0.03 7.32
CA ALA A 245 1.85 -0.22 7.44
C ALA A 245 2.21 -1.56 8.13
N GLY A 246 1.47 -1.92 9.18
CA GLY A 246 1.59 -3.21 9.85
C GLY A 246 1.28 -4.38 8.91
N LEU A 247 0.14 -4.33 8.20
CA LEU A 247 -0.25 -5.35 7.23
C LEU A 247 0.80 -5.53 6.11
N LEU A 248 1.25 -4.44 5.49
CA LEU A 248 2.28 -4.51 4.43
C LEU A 248 3.60 -5.10 4.94
N THR A 249 3.93 -4.88 6.22
CA THR A 249 5.11 -5.47 6.86
C THR A 249 4.98 -6.99 7.01
N GLU A 250 3.83 -7.45 7.50
CA GLU A 250 3.58 -8.85 7.84
C GLU A 250 3.19 -9.72 6.64
N LEU A 251 2.67 -9.13 5.56
CA LEU A 251 2.34 -9.85 4.34
C LEU A 251 3.60 -10.08 3.45
N PRO A 252 3.77 -11.27 2.83
CA PRO A 252 4.82 -11.51 1.84
C PRO A 252 4.50 -10.82 0.50
N ASP A 253 5.52 -10.71 -0.37
CA ASP A 253 5.45 -9.95 -1.64
C ASP A 253 4.35 -10.48 -2.58
N ASP A 254 4.08 -11.78 -2.53
CA ASP A 254 3.12 -12.47 -3.38
C ASP A 254 1.65 -12.11 -3.06
N TYR A 255 1.37 -11.37 -1.98
CA TYR A 255 0.04 -10.83 -1.67
C TYR A 255 -0.28 -9.54 -2.43
N ALA A 256 0.68 -8.92 -3.12
CA ALA A 256 0.44 -7.66 -3.82
C ALA A 256 -0.74 -7.74 -4.81
N ASP A 257 -0.90 -8.86 -5.54
CA ASP A 257 -2.04 -9.05 -6.46
C ASP A 257 -3.39 -9.28 -5.73
N LEU A 258 -3.36 -9.63 -4.44
CA LEU A 258 -4.57 -9.74 -3.62
C LEU A 258 -5.00 -8.39 -3.02
N LEU A 259 -4.03 -7.51 -2.73
CA LEU A 259 -4.26 -6.19 -2.13
C LEU A 259 -4.66 -5.14 -3.16
N VAL A 260 -4.06 -5.20 -4.36
CA VAL A 260 -4.28 -4.22 -5.42
C VAL A 260 -5.30 -4.77 -6.42
N PRO A 261 -6.45 -4.09 -6.65
CA PRO A 261 -7.37 -4.48 -7.70
C PRO A 261 -6.72 -4.43 -9.08
N ARG A 262 -6.98 -5.44 -9.91
CA ARG A 262 -6.66 -5.36 -11.33
C ARG A 262 -7.61 -4.34 -11.95
N ARG A 263 -7.07 -3.29 -12.58
CA ARG A 263 -7.86 -2.56 -13.57
C ARG A 263 -8.25 -3.56 -14.66
N SER A 264 -9.54 -3.71 -14.92
CA SER A 264 -9.98 -4.26 -16.20
C SER A 264 -9.30 -3.43 -17.29
N PRO A 265 -8.70 -4.04 -18.33
CA PRO A 265 -8.31 -3.26 -19.49
C PRO A 265 -9.58 -2.51 -19.92
N ALA A 266 -9.51 -1.18 -19.98
CA ALA A 266 -10.58 -0.37 -20.53
C ALA A 266 -11.00 -1.03 -21.84
N GLY A 267 -12.28 -1.39 -21.96
CA GLY A 267 -12.79 -2.18 -23.07
C GLY A 267 -12.25 -1.63 -24.39
N SER A 268 -11.51 -2.47 -25.11
CA SER A 268 -11.21 -2.22 -26.51
C SER A 268 -12.55 -1.99 -27.21
N GLY A 269 -12.71 -0.79 -27.78
CA GLY A 269 -13.92 -0.37 -28.47
C GLY A 269 -14.26 -1.22 -29.70
#